data_AF-B3V6R2-F1
#
_entry.id   AF-B3V6R2-F1
#
_cell.length_a   1.000
_cell.length_b   1.000
_cell.length_c   1.000
_cell.angle_alpha   90.00
_cell.angle_beta   90.00
_cell.angle_gamma   90.00
#
_symmetry.space_group_name_H-M   'P 1'
#
loop_
_entity.id
_entity.type
_entity.pdbx_description
1 polymer ?
#
loop_
_entity_poly.entity_id
_entity_poly.type
_entity_poly.pdbx_seq_one_letter_code
_entity_poly.pdbx_strand_id
1 'polypeptide(L)'
;MEILEGKVLLWLESARFVKNKSGVYVLYDKKLNVLYIGQSDSLQKEFEKYVDTDFENDECKQKTHTYQRLFTENPKERMRQLLEDYKRENGKVPTCNAESDLADV
;
A
#
# COMPACT_ATOMS: atom_id res chain seq x y z
N MET A 1 2.24 -13.31 7.83
CA MET A 1 2.97 -12.22 8.52
C MET A 1 2.13 -10.97 8.33
N GLU A 2 1.61 -10.40 9.42
CA GLU A 2 0.87 -9.14 9.36
C GLU A 2 1.91 -8.00 9.38
N ILE A 3 1.89 -7.11 8.37
CA ILE A 3 2.86 -6.01 8.25
C ILE A 3 2.42 -4.79 9.06
N LEU A 4 1.10 -4.54 9.10
CA LEU A 4 0.50 -3.53 9.94
C LEU A 4 -0.38 -4.19 11.00
N GLU A 5 -0.47 -3.56 12.16
CA GLU A 5 -1.46 -3.92 13.17
C GLU A 5 -2.87 -3.64 12.64
N GLY A 6 -3.79 -4.60 12.80
CA GLY A 6 -5.19 -4.45 12.44
C GLY A 6 -5.67 -5.43 11.37
N LYS A 7 -6.95 -5.32 10.99
CA LYS A 7 -7.59 -6.26 10.08
C LYS A 7 -7.19 -5.99 8.62
N VAL A 8 -6.97 -7.06 7.87
CA VAL A 8 -6.95 -7.02 6.41
C VAL A 8 -8.37 -6.71 5.91
N LEU A 9 -8.49 -5.70 5.06
CA LEU A 9 -9.74 -5.18 4.50
C LEU A 9 -9.82 -5.55 3.02
N LEU A 10 -11.02 -5.87 2.53
CA LEU A 10 -11.27 -6.08 1.11
C LEU A 10 -11.14 -4.75 0.36
N TRP A 11 -10.43 -4.76 -0.77
CA TRP A 11 -10.44 -3.63 -1.69
C TRP A 11 -11.81 -3.56 -2.38
N LEU A 12 -12.49 -2.43 -2.22
CA LEU A 12 -13.81 -2.19 -2.81
C LEU A 12 -13.67 -1.15 -3.92
N GLU A 13 -14.64 -1.11 -4.83
CA GLU A 13 -14.78 -0.09 -5.87
C GLU A 13 -15.20 1.29 -5.30
N SER A 14 -14.87 1.59 -4.05
CA SER A 14 -15.17 2.86 -3.39
C SER A 14 -14.30 3.08 -2.16
N ALA A 15 -13.74 4.28 -2.05
CA ALA A 15 -12.95 4.74 -0.91
C ALA A 15 -13.78 5.48 0.16
N ARG A 16 -15.12 5.51 0.07
CA ARG A 16 -16.01 6.32 0.94
C ARG A 16 -15.89 6.06 2.45
N PHE A 17 -15.30 4.94 2.86
CA PHE A 17 -15.10 4.56 4.26
C PHE A 17 -13.66 4.82 4.76
N VAL A 18 -12.83 5.43 3.91
CA VAL A 18 -11.47 5.84 4.25
C VAL A 18 -11.53 7.26 4.80
N LYS A 19 -10.90 7.49 5.95
CA LYS A 19 -10.84 8.83 6.54
C LYS A 19 -9.78 9.65 5.80
N ASN A 20 -10.06 10.93 5.56
CA ASN A 20 -9.08 11.92 5.13
C ASN A 20 -8.04 12.19 6.25
N LYS A 21 -7.06 11.30 6.37
CA LYS A 21 -5.97 11.35 7.34
C LYS A 21 -4.71 10.75 6.72
N SER A 22 -3.57 11.24 7.16
CA SER A 22 -2.26 10.71 6.81
C SER A 22 -2.08 9.29 7.33
N GLY A 23 -1.33 8.48 6.60
CA GLY A 23 -1.07 7.11 7.00
C GLY A 23 -0.21 6.31 6.04
N VAL A 24 0.04 5.08 6.45
CA VAL A 24 0.68 4.05 5.62
C VAL A 24 -0.34 2.98 5.28
N TYR A 25 -0.12 2.29 4.18
CA TYR A 25 -0.96 1.19 3.74
C TYR A 25 -0.13 0.10 3.08
N VAL A 26 -0.70 -1.10 3.06
CA VAL A 26 -0.11 -2.26 2.41
C VAL A 26 -1.16 -2.86 1.50
N LEU A 27 -0.79 -3.12 0.25
CA LEU A 27 -1.64 -3.77 -0.74
C LEU A 27 -1.23 -5.23 -0.88
N TYR A 28 -2.23 -6.11 -1.01
CA TYR A 28 -2.04 -7.55 -1.12
C TYR A 28 -2.80 -8.13 -2.31
N ASP A 29 -2.25 -9.19 -2.89
CA ASP A 29 -2.96 -9.99 -3.90
C ASP A 29 -4.03 -10.91 -3.27
N LYS A 30 -4.72 -11.69 -4.11
CA LYS A 30 -5.73 -12.69 -3.68
C LYS A 30 -5.18 -13.78 -2.76
N LYS A 31 -3.86 -14.00 -2.75
CA LYS A 31 -3.17 -15.01 -1.93
C LYS A 31 -2.57 -14.39 -0.65
N LEU A 32 -2.86 -13.12 -0.37
CA LEU A 32 -2.28 -12.34 0.73
C LEU A 32 -0.76 -12.14 0.63
N ASN A 33 -0.20 -12.19 -0.59
CA ASN A 33 1.17 -11.75 -0.81
C ASN A 33 1.23 -10.22 -0.83
N VAL A 34 2.22 -9.66 -0.16
CA VAL A 34 2.46 -8.22 -0.11
C VAL A 34 2.94 -7.75 -1.48
N LEU A 35 2.15 -6.86 -2.11
CA LEU A 35 2.46 -6.29 -3.42
C LEU A 35 3.18 -4.96 -3.30
N TYR A 36 2.68 -4.10 -2.41
CA TYR A 36 3.13 -2.72 -2.29
C TYR A 36 2.96 -2.23 -0.85
N ILE A 37 3.95 -1.47 -0.37
CA ILE A 37 3.86 -0.68 0.86
C ILE A 37 3.95 0.78 0.45
N GLY A 38 2.94 1.57 0.84
CA GLY A 38 2.80 2.97 0.44
C GLY A 38 2.47 3.88 1.61
N GLN A 39 2.50 5.17 1.33
CA GLN A 39 2.21 6.24 2.27
C GLN A 39 1.40 7.34 1.59
N SER A 40 0.62 8.09 2.35
CA SER A 40 -0.05 9.28 1.83
C SER A 40 -0.38 10.25 2.97
N ASP A 41 -0.40 11.55 2.66
CA ASP A 41 -0.92 12.58 3.56
C ASP A 41 -2.45 12.53 3.66
N SER A 42 -3.11 11.83 2.74
CA SER A 42 -4.54 11.54 2.78
C SER A 42 -4.84 10.17 2.18
N LEU A 43 -5.01 9.17 3.04
CA LEU A 43 -5.40 7.83 2.59
C LEU A 43 -6.72 7.84 1.81
N GLN A 44 -7.65 8.76 2.14
CA GLN A 44 -8.90 8.87 1.40
C GLN A 44 -8.64 9.25 -0.06
N LYS A 45 -7.90 10.35 -0.30
CA LYS A 45 -7.63 10.82 -1.65
C LYS A 45 -6.81 9.83 -2.46
N GLU A 46 -5.81 9.20 -1.85
CA GLU A 46 -4.99 8.18 -2.51
C GLU A 46 -5.85 7.00 -2.97
N PHE A 47 -6.76 6.54 -2.11
CA PHE A 47 -7.59 5.39 -2.44
C PHE A 47 -8.70 5.75 -3.43
N GLU A 48 -9.26 6.96 -3.36
CA GLU A 48 -10.16 7.50 -4.39
C GLU A 48 -9.46 7.49 -5.75
N LYS A 49 -8.22 8.00 -5.81
CA LYS A 49 -7.41 7.96 -7.04
C LYS A 49 -7.21 6.54 -7.56
N TYR A 50 -6.87 5.58 -6.70
CA TYR A 50 -6.71 4.18 -7.13
C TYR A 50 -8.02 3.55 -7.63
N VAL A 51 -9.16 3.91 -7.06
CA VAL A 51 -10.46 3.47 -7.59
C VAL A 51 -10.74 4.12 -8.94
N ASP A 52 -10.54 5.44 -9.07
CA ASP A 52 -10.88 6.21 -10.27
C ASP A 52 -9.99 5.87 -11.48
N THR A 53 -8.74 5.48 -11.22
CA THR A 53 -7.71 5.26 -12.24
C THR A 53 -7.30 3.80 -12.38
N ASP A 54 -7.99 2.89 -11.69
CA ASP A 54 -7.63 1.47 -11.59
C ASP A 54 -6.14 1.28 -11.23
N PHE A 55 -5.79 1.79 -10.04
CA PHE A 55 -4.43 1.87 -9.52
C PHE A 55 -3.45 2.61 -10.46
N GLU A 56 -3.86 3.76 -11.00
CA GLU A 56 -3.06 4.58 -11.92
C GLU A 56 -2.66 3.86 -13.22
N ASN A 57 -3.39 2.81 -13.60
CA ASN A 57 -3.01 1.87 -14.66
C ASN A 57 -1.67 1.14 -14.41
N ASP A 58 -1.25 1.02 -13.15
CA ASP A 58 -0.09 0.22 -12.74
C ASP A 58 -0.47 -1.26 -12.71
N GLU A 59 -0.05 -2.02 -13.73
CA GLU A 59 -0.35 -3.45 -13.87
C GLU A 59 0.08 -4.30 -12.66
N CYS A 60 1.09 -3.85 -11.90
CA CYS A 60 1.51 -4.54 -10.70
C CYS A 60 0.50 -4.33 -9.57
N LYS A 61 0.10 -3.07 -9.35
CA LYS A 61 -0.86 -2.71 -8.28
C LYS A 61 -2.29 -3.14 -8.58
N GLN A 62 -2.69 -3.25 -9.84
CA GLN A 62 -4.02 -3.76 -10.25
C GLN A 62 -4.32 -5.19 -9.77
N LYS A 63 -3.29 -5.96 -9.36
CA LYS A 63 -3.44 -7.28 -8.74
C LYS A 63 -3.98 -7.23 -7.30
N THR A 64 -4.13 -6.02 -6.74
CA THR A 64 -4.62 -5.79 -5.39
C THR A 64 -6.02 -6.36 -5.20
N HIS A 65 -6.20 -7.09 -4.11
CA HIS A 65 -7.48 -7.63 -3.68
C HIS A 65 -7.84 -7.19 -2.27
N THR A 66 -6.83 -7.08 -1.40
CA THR A 66 -7.02 -6.65 -0.03
C THR A 66 -5.95 -5.65 0.37
N TYR A 67 -6.20 -4.93 1.46
CA TYR A 67 -5.26 -3.95 2.00
C TYR A 67 -5.29 -3.90 3.52
N GLN A 68 -4.20 -3.41 4.11
CA GLN A 68 -4.16 -2.93 5.48
C GLN A 68 -3.80 -1.45 5.47
N ARG A 69 -4.21 -0.72 6.51
CA ARG A 69 -3.84 0.70 6.68
C ARG A 69 -3.63 1.05 8.15
N LEU A 70 -2.75 2.00 8.39
CA LEU A 70 -2.49 2.57 9.70
C LEU A 70 -2.42 4.09 9.56
N PHE A 71 -3.28 4.80 10.29
CA PHE A 71 -3.18 6.25 10.38
C PHE A 71 -1.99 6.62 11.26
N THR A 72 -1.17 7.57 10.80
CA THR A 72 0.01 8.03 11.52
C THR A 72 0.36 9.46 11.11
N GLU A 73 0.95 10.22 12.02
CA GLU A 73 1.42 11.59 11.77
C GLU A 73 2.76 11.60 11.01
N ASN A 74 3.51 10.49 11.01
CA ASN A 74 4.81 10.36 10.35
C ASN A 74 4.80 9.23 9.29
N PRO A 75 3.97 9.33 8.24
CA PRO A 75 3.75 8.24 7.28
C PRO A 75 5.01 7.89 6.49
N LYS A 76 5.85 8.88 6.15
CA LYS A 76 7.13 8.68 5.46
C LYS A 76 8.13 7.83 6.26
N GLU A 77 8.37 8.19 7.53
CA GLU A 77 9.25 7.46 8.44
C GLU A 77 8.74 6.03 8.63
N ARG A 78 7.42 5.87 8.84
CA ARG A 78 6.80 4.57 9.05
C ARG A 78 6.90 3.67 7.83
N MET A 79 6.67 4.19 6.62
CA MET A 79 6.83 3.43 5.38
C MET A 79 8.27 2.95 5.21
N ARG A 80 9.27 3.80 5.50
CA ARG A 80 10.69 3.41 5.42
C ARG A 80 10.99 2.24 6.34
N GLN A 81 10.55 2.30 7.60
CA GLN A 81 10.72 1.19 8.56
C GLN A 81 10.09 -0.11 8.06
N LEU A 82 8.86 -0.05 7.55
CA LEU A 82 8.15 -1.23 7.04
C LEU A 82 8.86 -1.87 5.84
N LEU A 83 9.40 -1.06 4.93
CA LEU A 83 10.19 -1.55 3.81
C LEU A 83 11.51 -2.19 4.26
N GLU A 84 12.20 -1.59 5.23
CA GLU A 84 13.44 -2.12 5.81
C GLU A 84 13.18 -3.45 6.53
N ASP A 85 12.12 -3.53 7.32
CA ASP A 85 11.70 -4.74 8.03
C ASP A 85 11.33 -5.85 7.04
N TYR A 86 10.50 -5.55 6.05
CA TYR A 86 10.12 -6.51 5.01
C TYR A 86 11.35 -7.03 4.24
N LYS A 87 12.27 -6.15 3.85
CA LYS A 87 13.51 -6.51 3.16
C LYS A 87 14.42 -7.37 4.03
N ARG A 88 14.51 -7.10 5.32
CA ARG A 88 15.30 -7.91 6.27
C ARG A 88 14.75 -9.33 6.39
N GLU A 89 13.43 -9.49 6.39
CA GLU A 89 12.79 -10.80 6.54
C GLU A 89 12.70 -11.60 5.23
N ASN A 90 12.52 -10.92 4.10
CA ASN A 90 12.26 -11.56 2.80
C ASN A 90 13.43 -11.46 1.81
N GLY A 91 14.50 -10.73 2.16
CA GLY A 91 15.67 -10.47 1.32
C GLY A 91 15.45 -9.44 0.20
N LYS A 92 14.22 -8.95 0.00
CA LYS A 92 13.82 -8.00 -1.05
C LYS A 92 12.67 -7.12 -0.58
N VAL A 93 12.48 -5.98 -1.23
CA VAL A 93 11.26 -5.16 -1.09
C VAL A 93 10.07 -5.80 -1.82
N PRO A 94 8.82 -5.37 -1.57
CA PRO A 94 7.68 -5.88 -2.32
C PRO A 94 7.81 -5.62 -3.82
N THR A 95 7.22 -6.49 -4.64
CA THR A 95 7.41 -6.49 -6.10
C THR A 95 7.06 -5.14 -6.72
N CYS A 96 5.91 -4.56 -6.38
CA CYS A 96 5.48 -3.29 -6.97
C CYS A 96 6.23 -2.07 -6.39
N ASN A 97 6.96 -2.23 -5.29
CA ASN A 97 7.87 -1.19 -4.81
C ASN A 97 9.19 -1.17 -5.61
N ALA A 98 9.65 -2.33 -6.09
CA ALA A 98 10.85 -2.43 -6.91
C ALA A 98 10.64 -1.90 -8.34
N GLU A 99 9.44 -2.05 -8.89
CA GLU A 99 9.11 -1.53 -10.22
C GLU A 99 9.03 0.01 -10.25
N SER A 100 8.66 0.66 -9.14
CA SER A 100 8.70 2.13 -9.05
C SER A 100 10.13 2.71 -9.11
N ASP A 101 11.17 1.93 -8.79
CA ASP A 101 12.59 2.35 -8.90
C ASP A 101 13.07 2.38 -10.36
N LEU A 102 12.33 1.77 -11.30
CA LEU A 102 12.66 1.72 -12.73
C LEU A 102 11.96 2.82 -13.57
N ALA A 103 11.10 3.63 -12.96
CA ALA A 103 10.34 4.68 -13.65
C ALA A 103 11.03 6.07 -13.61
N ASP A 104 12.17 6.20 -12.94
CA ASP A 104 12.99 7.42 -12.85
C ASP A 104 14.35 7.30 -13.59
N VAL A 105 14.40 6.56 -14.71
CA VAL A 105 15.56 6.51 -15.64
C VAL A 105 15.17 6.93 -17.05
#